data_AF-A0A1F9CFR7-F1
#
_entry.id   AF-A0A1F9CFR7-F1
#
_cell.length_a   1.000
_cell.length_b   1.000
_cell.length_c   1.000
_cell.angle_alpha   90.00
_cell.angle_beta   90.00
_cell.angle_gamma   90.00
#
_symmetry.space_group_name_H-M   'P 1'
#
loop_
_entity.id
_entity.type
_entity.pdbx_description
1 polymer ?
#
loop_
_entity_poly.entity_id
_entity_poly.type
_entity_poly.pdbx_seq_one_letter_code
_entity_poly.pdbx_strand_id
1 'polypeptide(L)' 'MRTYLALLLLVIMCSMRIEEAPRQFPSFEELWVSKDTLVSLARVHGVLSLKITEDQAYIWRNARWVPVLKRDRS' A
#
# COMPACT_ATOMS: atom_id res chain seq x y z
N MET A 1 -5.80 33.40 -22.90
CA MET A 1 -4.95 33.05 -21.73
C MET A 1 -5.70 32.53 -20.49
N ARG A 2 -7.04 32.67 -20.37
CA ARG A 2 -7.78 32.23 -19.16
C ARG A 2 -8.15 30.74 -19.15
N THR A 3 -8.31 30.11 -20.32
CA THR A 3 -8.70 28.70 -20.48
C THR A 3 -7.57 27.71 -20.14
N TYR A 4 -6.33 28.06 -20.51
CA TYR A 4 -5.15 27.23 -20.19
C TYR A 4 -4.91 27.12 -18.68
N LEU A 5 -5.19 28.20 -17.94
CA LEU A 5 -5.04 28.21 -16.48
C LEU A 5 -6.07 27.30 -15.80
N ALA A 6 -7.30 27.27 -16.32
CA ALA A 6 -8.36 26.39 -15.82
C ALA A 6 -8.08 24.91 -16.12
N LEU A 7 -7.57 24.59 -17.32
CA LEU A 7 -7.14 23.24 -17.67
C LEU A 7 -5.97 22.77 -16.80
N LEU A 8 -5.00 23.65 -16.53
CA LEU A 8 -3.85 23.35 -15.69
C LEU A 8 -4.26 23.10 -14.23
N LEU A 9 -5.21 23.90 -13.70
CA LEU A 9 -5.80 23.66 -12.38
C LEU A 9 -6.58 22.34 -12.33
N LEU A 10 -7.31 21.98 -13.40
CA LEU A 10 -8.07 20.74 -13.46
C LEU A 10 -7.15 19.50 -13.52
N VAL A 11 -6.01 19.60 -14.22
CA VAL A 11 -4.96 18.57 -14.22
C VAL A 11 -4.33 18.43 -12.84
N ILE A 12 -4.00 19.54 -12.16
CA ILE A 12 -3.46 19.51 -10.79
C ILE A 12 -4.46 18.87 -9.81
N MET A 13 -5.74 19.23 -9.90
CA MET A 13 -6.80 18.66 -9.06
C MET A 13 -7.05 17.17 -9.37
N CYS A 14 -6.91 16.73 -10.63
CA CYS A 14 -6.93 15.31 -10.97
C CYS A 14 -5.71 14.56 -10.43
N SER A 15 -4.52 15.15 -10.47
CA SER A 15 -3.30 14.53 -9.93
C SER A 15 -3.32 14.39 -8.41
N MET A 16 -3.95 15.33 -7.68
CA MET A 16 -4.13 15.19 -6.22
C MET A 16 -5.20 14.16 -5.82
N ARG A 17 -6.00 13.68 -6.77
CA ARG A 17 -7.01 12.61 -6.55
C ARG A 17 -6.48 11.21 -6.84
N ILE A 18 -5.26 11.10 -7.33
CA ILE A 18 -4.59 9.82 -7.57
C ILE A 18 -3.74 9.52 -6.33
N GLU A 19 -4.02 8.38 -5.71
CA GLU A 19 -3.22 7.74 -4.66
C GLU A 19 -3.37 8.26 -3.22
N GLU A 20 -4.60 8.36 -2.77
CA GLU A 20 -4.91 7.82 -1.45
C GLU A 20 -5.46 6.41 -1.64
N ALA A 21 -4.57 5.46 -1.96
CA ALA A 21 -4.87 4.06 -1.73
C ALA A 21 -5.41 3.95 -0.30
N PRO A 22 -6.55 3.30 -0.05
CA PRO A 22 -7.11 3.22 1.28
C PRO A 22 -6.04 2.63 2.20
N ARG A 23 -5.48 3.46 3.08
CA ARG A 23 -4.67 3.05 4.22
C ARG A 23 -5.61 2.42 5.25
N GLN A 24 -6.31 1.38 4.83
CA GLN A 24 -6.96 0.46 5.72
C GLN A 24 -5.86 -0.46 6.21
N PHE A 25 -5.02 0.06 7.12
CA PHE A 25 -4.25 -0.81 7.98
C PHE A 25 -5.28 -1.46 8.92
N PRO A 26 -5.50 -2.77 8.86
CA PRO A 26 -6.24 -3.43 9.94
C PRO A 26 -5.58 -3.06 11.27
N SER A 27 -6.38 -2.92 12.33
CA SER A 27 -5.82 -2.67 13.66
C SER A 27 -4.75 -3.73 13.93
N PHE A 28 -3.57 -3.29 14.39
CA PHE A 28 -2.42 -4.19 14.55
C PHE A 28 -2.70 -5.34 15.55
N GLU A 29 -3.76 -5.24 16.35
CA GLU A 29 -4.21 -6.26 17.30
C GLU A 29 -4.89 -7.48 16.66
N GLU A 30 -5.39 -7.37 15.42
CA GLU A 30 -6.03 -8.49 14.69
C GLU A 30 -5.10 -9.16 13.67
N LEU A 31 -3.86 -8.69 13.54
CA LEU A 31 -2.90 -9.23 12.60
C LEU A 31 -2.27 -10.51 13.14
N TRP A 32 -2.43 -11.60 12.40
CA TRP A 32 -1.70 -12.86 12.64
C TRP A 32 -0.18 -12.73 12.40
N VAL A 33 0.28 -11.56 11.92
CA VAL A 33 1.70 -11.23 11.67
C VAL A 33 2.14 -10.16 12.66
N SER A 34 3.20 -10.42 13.42
CA SER A 34 3.77 -9.44 14.35
C SER A 34 4.37 -8.23 13.64
N LYS A 35 4.38 -7.08 14.33
CA LYS A 35 4.98 -5.84 13.85
C LYS A 35 6.44 -6.04 13.43
N ASP A 36 7.23 -6.78 14.20
CA ASP A 36 8.64 -7.06 13.89
C ASP A 36 8.79 -7.84 12.58
N THR A 37 7.88 -8.79 12.32
CA THR A 37 7.87 -9.55 11.06
C THR A 37 7.57 -8.64 9.87
N LEU A 38 6.65 -7.69 10.03
CA LEU A 38 6.34 -6.70 8.99
C LEU A 38 7.50 -5.76 8.72
N VAL A 39 8.14 -5.25 9.77
CA VAL A 39 9.32 -4.39 9.64
C VAL A 39 10.47 -5.14 8.96
N SER A 40 10.68 -6.41 9.33
CA SER A 40 11.67 -7.27 8.68
C SER A 40 11.34 -7.49 7.20
N LEU A 41 10.09 -7.81 6.85
CA LEU A 41 9.64 -7.97 5.47
C LEU A 41 9.82 -6.69 4.64
N ALA A 42 9.43 -5.54 5.18
CA ALA A 42 9.64 -4.24 4.55
C ALA A 42 11.13 -4.00 4.27
N ARG A 43 11.99 -4.32 5.23
CA ARG A 43 13.44 -4.14 5.13
C ARG A 43 14.08 -5.08 4.11
N VAL A 44 13.72 -6.36 4.13
CA VAL A 44 14.22 -7.40 3.22
C VAL A 44 13.85 -7.07 1.77
N HIS A 45 12.62 -6.59 1.56
CA HIS A 45 12.13 -6.30 0.21
C HIS A 45 12.34 -4.84 -0.23
N GLY A 46 12.83 -3.98 0.65
CA GLY A 46 13.05 -2.55 0.37
C GLY A 46 11.76 -1.80 0.03
N VAL A 47 10.62 -2.23 0.59
CA VAL A 47 9.30 -1.62 0.31
C VAL A 47 8.70 -0.99 1.56
N LEU A 48 7.99 0.12 1.38
CA LEU A 48 7.25 0.79 2.46
C LEU A 48 5.77 0.38 2.50
N SER A 49 5.28 -0.26 1.44
CA SER A 49 3.87 -0.63 1.28
C SER A 49 3.68 -2.13 1.44
N LEU A 50 3.12 -2.51 2.59
CA LEU A 50 2.71 -3.86 2.93
C LEU A 50 1.18 -3.90 3.04
N LYS A 51 0.58 -4.94 2.47
CA LYS A 51 -0.85 -5.25 2.62
C LYS A 51 -0.97 -6.61 3.28
N ILE A 52 -1.68 -6.69 4.39
CA ILE A 52 -1.91 -7.95 5.10
C ILE A 52 -3.39 -8.27 5.02
N THR A 53 -3.66 -9.53 4.72
CA THR A 53 -4.98 -10.14 4.68
C THR A 53 -5.03 -11.27 5.69
N GLU A 54 -6.22 -11.82 5.96
CA GLU A 54 -6.40 -12.89 6.96
C GLU A 54 -5.49 -14.12 6.75
N ASP A 55 -5.07 -14.35 5.50
CA ASP A 55 -4.31 -15.53 5.09
C ASP A 55 -2.96 -15.23 4.44
N GLN A 56 -2.71 -14.00 3.98
CA GLN A 56 -1.50 -13.68 3.22
C GLN A 56 -1.01 -12.25 3.45
N ALA A 57 0.31 -12.05 3.41
CA ALA A 57 0.95 -10.75 3.34
C ALA A 57 1.51 -10.50 1.94
N TYR A 58 1.30 -9.28 1.45
CA TYR A 58 1.71 -8.81 0.14
C TYR A 58 2.60 -7.58 0.26
N ILE A 59 3.57 -7.46 -0.65
CA ILE A 59 4.35 -6.24 -0.87
C ILE A 59 3.92 -5.57 -2.18
N TRP A 60 3.99 -4.24 -2.23
CA TRP A 60 3.86 -3.53 -3.50
C TRP A 60 5.21 -3.48 -4.21
N ARG A 61 5.31 -4.11 -5.38
CA ARG A 61 6.54 -4.14 -6.18
C ARG A 61 6.20 -4.10 -7.67
N ASN A 62 6.91 -3.29 -8.45
CA ASN A 62 6.71 -3.17 -9.90
C ASN A 62 5.23 -2.91 -10.28
N ALA A 63 4.58 -1.98 -9.57
CA ALA A 63 3.16 -1.63 -9.75
C ALA A 63 2.17 -2.80 -9.59
N ARG A 64 2.53 -3.82 -8.81
CA ARG A 64 1.65 -4.95 -8.47
C ARG A 64 1.83 -5.42 -7.03
N TRP A 65 0.78 -6.04 -6.47
CA TRP A 65 0.85 -6.74 -5.19
C TRP A 65 1.50 -8.12 -5.41
N VAL A 66 2.58 -8.41 -4.69
CA VAL A 66 3.29 -9.69 -4.75
C VAL A 66 3.15 -10.38 -3.38
N PRO A 67 2.63 -11.61 -3.31
CA PRO A 67 2.54 -12.35 -2.05
C PRO A 67 3.94 -12.75 -1.58
N VAL A 68 4.22 -12.55 -0.29
CA VAL A 68 5.53 -12.84 0.32
C VAL A 68 5.44 -13.73 1.56
N LEU A 69 4.28 -13.77 2.22
CA LEU A 69 4.05 -14.62 3.38
C LEU A 69 2.65 -15.19 3.32
N LYS A 70 2.50 -16.47 3.64
CA LYS A 70 1.22 -17.15 3.79
C LYS A 70 1.04 -17.53 5.25
N ARG A 71 -0.17 -17.37 5.79
CA ARG A 71 -0.54 -17.85 7.11
C ARG A 71 -0.45 -19.36 7.10
N ASP A 72 0.37 -19.89 7.99
CA ASP A 72 0.34 -21.31 8.29
C ASP A 72 -0.93 -21.56 9.11
N ARG A 73 -1.81 -22.45 8.63
CA ARG A 73 -3.06 -22.84 9.28
C ARG A 73 -2.94 -24.23 9.94
N SER A 74 -1.71 -24.67 10.22
CA SER A 74 -1.43 -25.95 10.91
C SER A 74 -1.99 -26.00 12.32
#